data_AF-A0A7C1K4E5-F1
#
_entry.id   AF-A0A7C1K4E5-F1
#
_cell.length_a   1.000
_cell.length_b   1.000
_cell.length_c   1.000
_cell.angle_alpha   90.00
_cell.angle_beta   90.00
_cell.angle_gamma   90.00
#
_symmetry.space_group_name_H-M   'P 1'
#
loop_
_entity.id
_entity.type
_entity.pdbx_description
1 polymer ?
#
loop_
_entity_poly.entity_id
_entity_poly.type
_entity_poly.pdbx_seq_one_letter_code
_entity_poly.pdbx_strand_id
1 'polypeptide(L)'
;MASTARTWFYKEPEHRPYFIEERLHSTFWVARLPQVRFDCIRAEPPFLCRGTWRTLPFEMEWQPRQWLIVRAPQDLPEDMLLGFSRVLGFKPAFRYEDPQGRMVYEWHLDGGKARWSAIQGVPIYKRPERLN
;
A
#
# COMPACT_ATOMS: atom_id res chain seq x y z
N MET A 1 -10.36 -15.12 -15.24
CA MET A 1 -10.41 -14.95 -13.77
C MET A 1 -10.02 -13.51 -13.47
N ALA A 2 -10.85 -12.75 -12.76
CA ALA A 2 -10.51 -11.38 -12.36
C ALA A 2 -9.35 -11.40 -11.35
N SER A 3 -8.36 -10.53 -11.53
CA SER A 3 -7.26 -10.39 -10.57
C SER A 3 -7.77 -9.79 -9.27
N THR A 4 -7.30 -10.31 -8.14
CA THR A 4 -7.65 -9.82 -6.79
C THR A 4 -6.39 -9.78 -5.94
N ALA A 5 -6.45 -9.23 -4.72
CA ALA A 5 -5.32 -9.29 -3.78
C ALA A 5 -4.80 -10.71 -3.52
N ARG A 6 -5.62 -11.75 -3.76
CA ARG A 6 -5.19 -13.16 -3.65
C ARG A 6 -4.07 -13.54 -4.61
N THR A 7 -3.89 -12.79 -5.70
CA THR A 7 -2.90 -13.11 -6.73
C THR A 7 -1.59 -12.34 -6.61
N TRP A 8 -1.47 -11.39 -5.65
CA TRP A 8 -0.26 -10.56 -5.52
C TRP A 8 0.09 -10.12 -4.09
N PHE A 9 -0.90 -10.02 -3.19
CA PHE A 9 -0.66 -9.70 -1.77
C PHE A 9 -0.64 -10.97 -0.92
N TYR A 10 -1.68 -11.81 -1.01
CA TYR A 10 -1.77 -13.06 -0.26
C TYR A 10 -0.99 -14.22 -0.87
N LYS A 11 -0.49 -14.01 -2.09
CA LYS A 11 0.40 -14.91 -2.81
C LYS A 11 1.43 -14.04 -3.52
N GLU A 12 2.65 -14.52 -3.58
CA GLU A 12 3.70 -13.87 -4.36
C GLU A 12 3.35 -13.93 -5.87
N PRO A 13 3.32 -12.77 -6.56
CA PRO A 13 3.06 -12.72 -7.99
C PRO A 13 4.31 -13.13 -8.78
N GLU A 14 4.16 -13.25 -10.10
CA GLU A 14 5.29 -13.44 -10.99
C GLU A 14 6.24 -12.22 -10.97
N HIS A 15 7.54 -12.44 -11.09
CA HIS A 15 8.56 -11.38 -11.09
C HIS A 15 8.67 -10.68 -12.45
N ARG A 16 7.53 -10.24 -12.99
CA ARG A 16 7.43 -9.54 -14.27
C ARG A 16 6.67 -8.23 -14.07
N PRO A 17 7.32 -7.06 -14.26
CA PRO A 17 6.71 -5.75 -14.03
C PRO A 17 5.33 -5.59 -14.66
N TYR A 18 5.22 -5.91 -15.95
CA TYR A 18 3.97 -5.80 -16.70
C TYR A 18 2.83 -6.64 -16.11
N PHE A 19 3.10 -7.87 -15.67
CA PHE A 19 2.04 -8.72 -15.08
C PHE A 19 1.60 -8.23 -13.70
N ILE A 20 2.52 -7.64 -12.95
CA ILE A 20 2.21 -7.01 -11.65
C ILE A 20 1.29 -5.82 -11.89
N GLU A 21 1.64 -4.93 -12.81
CA GLU A 21 0.84 -3.75 -13.15
C GLU A 21 -0.59 -4.11 -13.55
N GLU A 22 -0.76 -5.05 -14.49
CA GLU A 22 -2.07 -5.52 -14.95
C GLU A 22 -2.92 -6.11 -13.81
N ARG A 23 -2.29 -6.90 -12.93
CA ARG A 23 -2.97 -7.45 -11.74
C ARG A 23 -3.43 -6.34 -10.81
N LEU A 24 -2.59 -5.33 -10.59
CA LEU A 24 -2.91 -4.18 -9.74
C LEU A 24 -4.03 -3.33 -10.35
N HIS A 25 -3.93 -2.93 -11.62
CA HIS A 25 -4.99 -2.15 -12.28
C HIS A 25 -6.34 -2.88 -12.24
N SER A 26 -6.35 -4.17 -12.58
CA SER A 26 -7.57 -4.99 -12.53
C SER A 26 -8.13 -5.10 -11.10
N THR A 27 -7.28 -5.33 -10.10
CA THR A 27 -7.71 -5.43 -8.69
C THR A 27 -8.32 -4.12 -8.20
N PHE A 28 -7.66 -2.98 -8.44
CA PHE A 28 -8.11 -1.68 -7.94
C PHE A 28 -9.32 -1.13 -8.72
N TRP A 29 -9.45 -1.48 -10.00
CA TRP A 29 -10.67 -1.19 -10.77
C TRP A 29 -11.90 -1.81 -10.10
N VAL A 30 -11.83 -3.09 -9.75
CA VAL A 30 -12.92 -3.81 -9.05
C VAL A 30 -13.20 -3.18 -7.69
N ALA A 31 -12.18 -2.66 -7.01
CA ALA A 31 -12.31 -1.96 -5.73
C ALA A 31 -12.83 -0.51 -5.83
N ARG A 32 -13.37 -0.11 -7.00
CA ARG A 32 -13.92 1.22 -7.30
C ARG A 32 -12.86 2.33 -7.33
N LEU A 33 -11.61 2.00 -7.66
CA LEU A 33 -10.54 2.96 -7.93
C LEU A 33 -10.05 2.88 -9.39
N PRO A 34 -10.93 3.07 -10.41
CA PRO A 34 -10.57 2.90 -11.83
C PRO A 34 -9.56 3.95 -12.34
N GLN A 35 -9.38 5.05 -11.61
CA GLN A 35 -8.46 6.13 -11.96
C GLN A 35 -7.04 5.92 -11.42
N VAL A 36 -6.78 4.78 -10.77
CA VAL A 36 -5.43 4.45 -10.32
C VAL A 36 -4.63 3.89 -11.50
N ARG A 37 -3.42 4.42 -11.67
CA ARG A 37 -2.41 3.85 -12.56
C ARG A 37 -1.22 3.41 -11.71
N PHE A 38 -0.55 2.38 -12.16
CA PHE A 38 0.63 1.79 -11.52
C PHE A 38 1.71 1.60 -12.58
N ASP A 39 2.95 1.81 -12.16
CA ASP A 39 4.19 1.56 -12.88
C ASP A 39 5.12 0.80 -11.92
N CYS A 40 5.53 -0.41 -12.30
CA CYS A 40 6.30 -1.29 -11.43
C CYS A 40 7.80 -0.97 -11.48
N ILE A 41 8.32 -0.48 -10.35
CA ILE A 41 9.72 -0.11 -10.17
C ILE A 41 10.57 -1.30 -9.75
N ARG A 42 10.02 -2.20 -8.93
CA ARG A 42 10.70 -3.41 -8.45
C ARG A 42 9.75 -4.60 -8.47
N ALA A 43 10.07 -5.59 -9.30
CA ALA A 43 9.28 -6.80 -9.51
C ALA A 43 9.73 -7.99 -8.64
N GLU A 44 10.35 -7.72 -7.50
CA GLU A 44 10.77 -8.72 -6.51
C GLU A 44 10.42 -8.23 -5.10
N PRO A 45 10.16 -9.14 -4.14
CA PRO A 45 9.84 -8.76 -2.76
C PRO A 45 10.98 -7.98 -2.05
N PRO A 46 10.67 -6.92 -1.28
CA PRO A 46 9.37 -6.26 -1.23
C PRO A 46 9.11 -5.55 -2.57
N PHE A 47 7.97 -5.80 -3.20
CA PHE A 47 7.65 -5.20 -4.49
C PHE A 47 7.42 -3.71 -4.34
N LEU A 48 7.73 -2.92 -5.37
CA LEU A 48 7.56 -1.48 -5.37
C LEU A 48 6.93 -1.01 -6.68
N CYS A 49 5.82 -0.29 -6.57
CA CYS A 49 5.17 0.39 -7.67
C CYS A 49 5.03 1.87 -7.38
N ARG A 50 5.22 2.71 -8.39
CA ARG A 50 4.72 4.08 -8.38
C ARG A 50 3.26 4.06 -8.82
N GLY A 51 2.41 4.76 -8.10
CA GLY A 51 1.02 4.92 -8.40
C GLY A 51 0.65 6.38 -8.63
N THR A 52 -0.41 6.59 -9.42
CA THR A 52 -1.07 7.89 -9.52
C THR A 52 -2.56 7.67 -9.43
N TRP A 53 -3.23 8.35 -8.51
CA TRP A 53 -4.69 8.38 -8.46
C TRP A 53 -5.16 9.80 -8.77
N ARG A 54 -5.87 9.97 -9.89
CA ARG A 54 -6.15 11.29 -10.48
C ARG A 54 -4.85 12.06 -10.75
N THR A 55 -4.51 13.02 -9.89
CA THR A 55 -3.29 13.84 -9.94
C THR A 55 -2.38 13.59 -8.75
N LEU A 56 -2.79 12.78 -7.78
CA LEU A 56 -2.02 12.49 -6.57
C LEU A 56 -1.04 11.34 -6.85
N PRO A 57 0.29 11.60 -6.88
CA PRO A 57 1.27 10.53 -6.94
C PRO A 57 1.40 9.86 -5.58
N PHE A 58 1.70 8.56 -5.60
CA PHE A 58 2.05 7.80 -4.40
C PHE A 58 3.01 6.66 -4.75
N GLU A 59 3.65 6.10 -3.75
CA GLU A 59 4.41 4.86 -3.85
C GLU A 59 3.69 3.78 -3.07
N MET A 60 3.64 2.58 -3.63
CA MET A 60 3.09 1.40 -2.98
C MET A 60 4.17 0.34 -2.93
N GLU A 61 4.53 -0.05 -1.73
CA GLU A 61 5.51 -1.11 -1.46
C GLU A 61 4.84 -2.22 -0.67
N TRP A 62 5.10 -3.48 -0.99
CA TRP A 62 4.51 -4.58 -0.21
C TRP A 62 5.41 -5.81 -0.16
N GLN A 63 5.32 -6.50 0.97
CA GLN A 63 5.87 -7.83 1.16
C GLN A 63 4.69 -8.83 1.16
N PRO A 64 4.63 -9.77 0.19
CA PRO A 64 3.55 -10.74 0.13
C PRO A 64 3.37 -11.49 1.46
N ARG A 65 2.11 -11.67 1.86
CA ARG A 65 1.69 -12.34 3.11
C ARG A 65 2.21 -11.68 4.38
N GLN A 66 2.59 -10.40 4.33
CA GLN A 66 3.05 -9.68 5.52
C GLN A 66 2.42 -8.29 5.62
N TRP A 67 2.80 -7.38 4.73
CA TRP A 67 2.44 -5.97 4.86
C TRP A 67 2.41 -5.23 3.52
N LEU A 68 1.70 -4.11 3.50
CA LEU A 68 1.66 -3.14 2.40
C LEU A 68 1.80 -1.73 2.99
N ILE A 69 2.64 -0.91 2.36
CA ILE A 69 2.92 0.46 2.74
C ILE A 69 2.57 1.36 1.56
N VAL A 70 1.80 2.41 1.81
CA VAL A 70 1.58 3.49 0.84
C VAL A 70 2.24 4.76 1.36
N ARG A 71 3.01 5.44 0.50
CA ARG A 71 3.66 6.72 0.79
C ARG A 71 3.20 7.77 -0.21
N ALA A 72 2.77 8.93 0.26
CA ALA A 72 2.26 10.01 -0.58
C ALA A 72 2.78 11.37 -0.09
N PRO A 73 2.89 12.39 -0.96
CA PRO A 73 3.36 13.72 -0.56
C PRO A 73 2.38 14.46 0.38
N GLN A 74 1.14 13.99 0.44
CA GLN A 74 0.09 14.51 1.30
C GLN A 74 -0.80 13.36 1.77
N ASP A 75 -1.74 13.66 2.65
CA ASP A 75 -2.65 12.65 3.18
C ASP A 75 -3.46 11.95 2.07
N LEU A 76 -3.72 10.65 2.26
CA LEU A 76 -4.48 9.86 1.30
C LEU A 76 -5.96 10.23 1.40
N PRO A 77 -6.63 10.51 0.27
CA PRO A 77 -8.08 10.68 0.24
C PRO A 77 -8.81 9.46 0.81
N GLU A 78 -9.92 9.68 1.51
CA GLU A 78 -10.70 8.61 2.16
C GLU A 78 -11.10 7.50 1.17
N ASP A 79 -11.48 7.86 -0.06
CA ASP A 79 -11.78 6.90 -1.13
C ASP A 79 -10.63 5.93 -1.41
N MET A 80 -9.38 6.42 -1.37
CA MET A 80 -8.21 5.57 -1.53
C MET A 80 -8.07 4.64 -0.34
N LEU A 81 -8.13 5.15 0.89
CA LEU A 81 -8.03 4.33 2.10
C LEU A 81 -9.09 3.21 2.14
N LEU A 82 -10.33 3.55 1.78
CA LEU A 82 -11.43 2.58 1.64
C LEU A 82 -11.16 1.58 0.52
N GLY A 83 -10.65 2.03 -0.62
CA GLY A 83 -10.31 1.15 -1.74
C GLY A 83 -9.20 0.17 -1.40
N PHE A 84 -8.09 0.61 -0.80
CA PHE A 84 -7.04 -0.27 -0.29
C PHE A 84 -7.59 -1.26 0.74
N SER A 85 -8.44 -0.79 1.65
CA SER A 85 -9.04 -1.65 2.67
C SER A 85 -10.01 -2.68 2.07
N ARG A 86 -10.73 -2.35 0.98
CA ARG A 86 -11.56 -3.32 0.23
C ARG A 86 -10.71 -4.34 -0.52
N VAL A 87 -9.62 -3.90 -1.14
CA VAL A 87 -8.66 -4.76 -1.84
C VAL A 87 -8.05 -5.77 -0.88
N LEU A 88 -7.55 -5.29 0.26
CA LEU A 88 -6.85 -6.10 1.23
C LEU A 88 -7.83 -6.85 2.14
N GLY A 89 -9.03 -6.34 2.40
CA GLY A 89 -10.00 -6.94 3.32
C GLY A 89 -9.80 -6.55 4.78
N PHE A 90 -8.93 -5.58 5.08
CA PHE A 90 -8.70 -5.04 6.41
C PHE A 90 -8.23 -3.58 6.35
N LYS A 91 -8.40 -2.84 7.45
CA LYS A 91 -8.07 -1.41 7.57
C LYS A 91 -6.55 -1.18 7.74
N PRO A 92 -6.04 0.03 7.43
CA PRO A 92 -4.67 0.38 7.79
C PRO A 92 -4.49 0.32 9.31
N ALA A 93 -3.32 -0.11 9.77
CA ALA A 93 -3.01 -0.24 11.18
C ALA A 93 -2.61 1.10 11.81
N PHE A 94 -1.85 1.92 11.08
CA PHE A 94 -1.38 3.22 11.55
C PHE A 94 -0.97 4.12 10.38
N ARG A 95 -0.81 5.40 10.69
CA ARG A 95 -0.22 6.42 9.82
C ARG A 95 0.85 7.23 10.52
N TYR A 96 1.75 7.82 9.77
CA TYR A 96 2.78 8.74 10.26
C TYR A 96 3.39 9.55 9.11
N GLU A 97 4.21 10.54 9.43
CA GLU A 97 5.07 11.25 8.47
C GLU A 97 6.48 10.66 8.51
N ASP A 98 7.01 10.26 7.34
CA ASP A 98 8.37 9.72 7.22
C ASP A 98 9.45 10.83 7.27
N PRO A 99 10.76 10.48 7.31
CA PRO A 99 11.82 11.48 7.36
C PRO A 99 11.88 12.41 6.14
N GLN A 100 11.28 12.02 5.02
CA GLN A 100 11.15 12.82 3.81
C GLN A 100 9.90 13.71 3.83
N GLY A 101 9.12 13.69 4.90
CA GLY A 101 7.89 14.47 5.05
C GLY A 101 6.70 13.90 4.28
N ARG A 102 6.76 12.63 3.85
CA ARG A 102 5.66 11.96 3.16
C ARG A 102 4.71 11.34 4.17
N MET A 103 3.42 11.41 3.88
CA MET A 103 2.42 10.67 4.64
C MET A 103 2.50 9.18 4.30
N VAL A 104 2.56 8.36 5.34
CA VAL A 104 2.65 6.92 5.23
C VAL A 104 1.44 6.26 5.87
N TYR A 105 0.86 5.30 5.17
CA TYR A 105 -0.15 4.38 5.70
C TYR A 105 0.36 2.96 5.57
N GLU A 106 0.24 2.17 6.64
CA GLU A 106 0.68 0.78 6.63
C GLU A 106 -0.47 -0.18 6.96
N TRP A 107 -0.56 -1.26 6.19
CA TRP A 107 -1.44 -2.40 6.38
C TRP A 107 -0.60 -3.62 6.71
N HIS A 108 -0.91 -4.31 7.80
CA HIS A 108 -0.17 -5.49 8.25
C HIS A 108 -1.11 -6.64 8.64
N LEU A 109 -0.76 -7.87 8.26
CA LEU A 109 -1.53 -9.05 8.67
C LEU A 109 -1.46 -9.34 10.18
N ASP A 110 -0.41 -8.90 10.87
CA ASP A 110 -0.28 -9.01 12.33
C ASP A 110 -0.96 -7.86 13.10
N GLY A 111 -1.69 -6.98 12.39
CA GLY A 111 -2.27 -5.76 12.96
C GLY A 111 -1.24 -4.68 13.31
N GLY A 112 -0.03 -4.80 12.77
CA GLY A 112 1.03 -3.80 12.89
C GLY A 112 1.75 -3.82 14.23
N LYS A 113 1.63 -4.90 15.02
CA LYS A 113 2.18 -4.95 16.38
C LYS A 113 3.70 -4.81 16.40
N ALA A 114 4.40 -5.61 15.60
CA ALA A 114 5.86 -5.57 15.54
C ALA A 114 6.35 -4.22 15.03
N ARG A 115 5.70 -3.72 13.97
CA ARG A 115 6.08 -2.46 13.33
C ARG A 115 5.78 -1.24 14.19
N TRP A 116 4.65 -1.22 14.90
CA TRP A 116 4.29 -0.14 15.83
C TRP A 116 5.36 0.02 16.93
N SER A 117 5.82 -1.09 17.52
CA SER A 117 6.90 -1.07 18.50
C SER A 117 8.21 -0.54 17.94
N ALA A 118 8.46 -0.72 16.63
CA ALA A 118 9.67 -0.25 15.97
C ALA A 118 9.66 1.24 15.63
N ILE A 119 8.49 1.86 15.49
CA ILE A 119 8.36 3.28 15.13
C ILE A 119 8.03 4.17 16.34
N GLN A 120 7.37 3.62 17.37
CA GLN A 120 6.98 4.39 18.53
C GLN A 120 8.22 4.89 19.29
N GLY A 121 8.27 6.20 19.58
CA GLY A 121 9.38 6.82 20.30
C GLY A 121 10.64 7.07 19.46
N VAL A 122 10.61 6.73 18.16
CA VAL A 122 11.71 7.00 17.24
C VAL A 122 11.51 8.38 16.59
N PRO A 123 12.36 9.39 16.86
CA PRO A 123 12.10 10.79 16.48
C PRO A 123 12.02 11.06 14.97
N ILE A 124 12.60 10.18 14.15
CA ILE A 124 12.59 10.33 12.70
C ILE A 124 11.20 10.12 12.08
N TYR A 125 10.29 9.46 12.79
CA TYR A 125 8.89 9.32 12.39
C TYR A 125 8.04 10.33 13.16
N LYS A 126 7.38 11.22 12.44
CA LYS A 126 6.57 12.27 13.08
C LYS A 126 5.12 11.84 13.17
N ARG A 127 4.49 12.19 14.30
CA ARG A 127 3.06 12.01 14.55
C ARG A 127 2.55 10.59 14.24
N PRO A 128 3.18 9.53 14.75
CA PRO A 128 2.64 8.19 14.59
C PRO A 128 1.27 8.08 15.28
N GLU A 129 0.27 7.66 14.53
CA GLU A 129 -1.11 7.50 14.98
C GLU A 129 -1.60 6.10 14.65
N ARG A 130 -2.18 5.43 15.63
CA ARG A 130 -2.79 4.10 15.45
C ARG A 130 -4.26 4.27 15.06
N LEU A 131 -4.68 3.57 14.01
CA LEU A 131 -6.00 3.75 13.37
C LEU A 131 -7.03 2.67 13.73
N ASN A 132 -6.76 1.92 14.80
CA ASN A 132 -7.58 0.81 15.30
C ASN A 132 -9.04 1.23 15.57
#